data_AF-A0A1Z1MNV5-F1
#
_entry.id   AF-A0A1Z1MNV5-F1
#
_cell.length_a   1.000
_cell.length_b   1.000
_cell.length_c   1.000
_cell.angle_alpha   90.00
_cell.angle_beta   90.00
_cell.angle_gamma   90.00
#
_symmetry.space_group_name_H-M   'P 1'
#
loop_
_entity.id
_entity.type
_entity.pdbx_description
1 polymer ?
#
loop_
_entity_poly.entity_id
_entity_poly.type
_entity_poly.pdbx_seq_one_letter_code
_entity_poly.pdbx_strand_id
1 'polypeptide(L)' 'MLEKGNKVKILRKESYWYQDIGTIAKVDKGIKYPVLVRFIKSTYSGVNTNNFAENELLLLD' A
#
# COMPACT_ATOMS: atom_id res chain seq x y z
N MET A 1 12.71 6.88 -2.78
CA MET A 1 11.56 7.13 -3.70
C MET A 1 10.65 5.92 -3.62
N LEU A 2 9.33 6.08 -3.81
CA LEU A 2 8.41 4.94 -3.83
C LEU A 2 8.52 4.23 -5.17
N GLU A 3 9.13 3.06 -5.19
CA GLU A 3 9.31 2.26 -6.40
C GLU A 3 8.66 0.88 -6.26
N LYS A 4 8.38 0.27 -7.41
CA LYS A 4 7.88 -1.10 -7.46
C LYS A 4 8.86 -2.03 -6.75
N GLY A 5 8.35 -2.83 -5.81
CA GLY A 5 9.13 -3.78 -5.03
C GLY A 5 9.56 -3.27 -3.66
N ASN A 6 9.45 -1.97 -3.36
CA ASN A 6 9.73 -1.49 -2.01
C ASN A 6 8.67 -1.97 -1.02
N LYS A 7 9.10 -2.13 0.23
CA LYS A 7 8.20 -2.41 1.35
C LYS A 7 7.71 -1.09 1.94
N VAL A 8 6.42 -1.06 2.26
CA VAL A 8 5.78 0.11 2.85
C VAL A 8 4.93 -0.31 4.04
N LYS A 9 4.93 0.51 5.08
CA LYS A 9 4.02 0.40 6.21
C LYS A 9 2.82 1.32 6.00
N ILE A 10 1.62 0.81 6.24
CA ILE A 10 0.38 1.56 6.03
C ILE A 10 0.04 2.38 7.28
N LEU A 11 -0.20 3.68 7.12
CA LEU A 11 -0.57 4.61 8.19
C LEU A 11 -2.05 5.01 8.19
N ARG A 12 -2.82 4.58 7.18
CA ARG A 12 -4.26 4.81 7.07
C ARG A 12 -5.03 4.01 8.13
N LYS A 13 -5.65 4.68 9.10
CA LYS A 13 -6.29 4.06 10.28
C LYS A 13 -7.49 3.19 9.94
N GLU A 14 -8.25 3.57 8.93
CA GLU A 14 -9.43 2.86 8.44
C GLU A 14 -9.10 1.66 7.52
N SER A 15 -7.81 1.49 7.18
CA SER A 15 -7.38 0.37 6.35
C SER A 15 -7.35 -0.92 7.17
N TYR A 16 -7.80 -2.02 6.55
CA TYR A 16 -7.64 -3.37 7.13
C TYR A 16 -6.18 -3.70 7.47
N TRP A 17 -5.24 -3.13 6.71
CA TRP A 17 -3.80 -3.32 6.87
C TRP A 17 -3.12 -2.19 7.67
N TYR A 18 -3.85 -1.47 8.52
CA TYR A 18 -3.25 -0.41 9.35
C TYR A 18 -2.06 -0.95 10.16
N GLN A 19 -0.92 -0.28 10.05
CA GLN A 19 0.38 -0.67 10.59
C GLN A 19 0.99 -1.96 10.04
N ASP A 20 0.36 -2.62 9.07
CA ASP A 20 0.94 -3.79 8.41
C ASP A 20 1.89 -3.39 7.29
N ILE A 21 2.71 -4.34 6.86
CA ILE A 21 3.71 -4.17 5.81
C ILE A 21 3.17 -4.76 4.51
N GLY A 22 3.21 -3.96 3.45
CA GLY A 22 2.87 -4.36 2.09
C GLY A 22 4.03 -4.10 1.14
N THR A 23 3.94 -4.68 -0.06
CA THR A 23 4.91 -4.46 -1.14
C THR A 23 4.26 -3.65 -2.25
N ILE A 24 4.95 -2.61 -2.73
CA ILE A 24 4.46 -1.79 -3.85
C ILE A 24 4.48 -2.64 -5.12
N ALA A 25 3.32 -2.84 -5.75
CA ALA A 25 3.22 -3.57 -7.01
C ALA A 25 3.29 -2.63 -8.23
N LYS A 26 2.74 -1.41 -8.11
CA LYS A 26 2.73 -0.39 -9.16
C LYS A 26 2.61 1.02 -8.56
N VAL A 27 3.19 2.00 -9.23
CA VAL A 27 3.03 3.43 -8.94
C VAL A 27 2.55 4.12 -10.22
N ASP A 28 1.40 4.76 -10.16
CA ASP A 28 0.82 5.54 -11.25
C ASP A 28 1.03 7.05 -11.03
N LYS A 29 0.85 7.88 -12.06
CA LYS A 29 0.99 9.35 -11.97
C LYS A 29 -0.34 10.04 -12.30
N GLY A 30 -0.69 11.08 -11.54
CA GLY A 30 -1.89 11.90 -11.81
C GLY A 30 -3.20 11.38 -11.21
N ILE A 31 -3.14 10.40 -10.30
CA ILE A 31 -4.31 9.84 -9.59
C ILE A 31 -4.16 10.13 -8.10
N LYS A 32 -5.28 10.36 -7.39
CA LYS A 32 -5.30 10.65 -5.94
C LYS A 32 -4.62 9.58 -5.08
N TYR A 33 -4.77 8.31 -5.46
CA TYR A 33 -4.17 7.15 -4.78
C TYR A 33 -3.28 6.39 -5.76
N PRO A 34 -2.06 6.90 -6.02
CA PRO A 34 -1.20 6.40 -7.10
C PRO A 34 -0.51 5.07 -6.76
N VAL A 35 -0.40 4.69 -5.49
CA VAL A 35 0.43 3.57 -5.06
C VAL A 35 -0.43 2.33 -4.83
N LEU A 36 -0.27 1.32 -5.67
CA LEU A 36 -0.91 0.03 -5.50
C LEU A 36 0.00 -0.89 -4.68
N VAL A 37 -0.50 -1.31 -3.51
CA VAL A 37 0.23 -2.15 -2.55
C VAL A 37 -0.42 -3.53 -2.49
N ARG A 38 0.40 -4.58 -2.55
CA ARG A 38 0.00 -5.97 -2.35
C ARG A 38 0.43 -6.46 -0.97
N PHE A 39 -0.47 -7.16 -0.30
CA PHE A 39 -0.28 -7.74 1.02
C PHE A 39 -0.31 -9.26 0.97
N ILE A 40 0.27 -9.89 1.99
CA ILE A 40 0.21 -11.34 2.19
C ILE A 40 -1.18 -11.74 2.71
N LYS A 41 -1.75 -10.94 3.61
CA LYS A 41 -3.08 -11.16 4.18
C LYS A 41 -4.16 -10.69 3.20
N SER A 42 -5.16 -11.53 2.96
CA SER A 42 -6.39 -11.17 2.25
C SER A 42 -7.44 -10.64 3.23
N THR A 43 -8.26 -9.70 2.77
CA THR A 43 -9.47 -9.30 3.50
C THR A 43 -10.52 -10.42 3.48
N TYR A 44 -11.61 -10.23 4.23
CA TYR A 44 -12.78 -11.12 4.19
C TYR A 44 -13.40 -11.27 2.79
N SER A 45 -13.19 -10.30 1.91
CA SER A 45 -13.64 -10.35 0.50
C SER A 45 -12.64 -11.02 -0.43
N GLY A 46 -11.54 -11.60 0.11
CA GLY A 46 -10.50 -12.26 -0.68
C GLY A 46 -9.56 -11.30 -1.43
N VAL A 47 -9.62 -9.99 -1.13
CA VAL A 47 -8.79 -8.98 -1.79
C VAL A 47 -7.50 -8.77 -0.98
N ASN A 48 -6.36 -8.79 -1.66
CA ASN A 48 -5.04 -8.58 -1.04
C ASN A 48 -4.27 -7.40 -1.64
N THR A 49 -4.91 -6.58 -2.46
CA THR A 49 -4.33 -5.38 -3.08
C THR A 49 -5.19 -4.17 -2.81
N ASN A 50 -4.58 -3.02 -2.52
CA ASN A 50 -5.31 -1.76 -2.35
C ASN A 50 -4.44 -0.56 -2.76
N ASN A 51 -5.10 0.58 -3.02
CA ASN A 51 -4.45 1.81 -3.45
C ASN A 51 -4.36 2.81 -2.29
N PHE A 52 -3.21 3.47 -2.19
CA PHE A 52 -2.87 4.43 -1.16
C PHE A 52 -2.25 5.70 -1.75
N ALA A 53 -2.33 6.77 -0.98
CA ALA A 53 -1.64 8.01 -1.27
C ALA A 53 -0.24 7.99 -0.63
N GLU A 54 0.69 8.76 -1.19
CA GLU A 54 2.08 8.77 -0.73
C GLU A 54 2.22 9.21 0.73
N ASN A 55 1.33 10.08 1.22
CA ASN A 55 1.31 10.55 2.60
C ASN A 55 0.78 9.53 3.62
N GLU A 56 0.17 8.43 3.16
CA GLU A 56 -0.37 7.37 4.03
C GLU A 56 0.58 6.17 4.13
N LEU A 57 1.73 6.25 3.46
CA LEU A 57 2.71 5.20 3.38
C LEU A 57 4.01 5.65 4.03
N LEU A 58 4.59 4.77 4.83
CA LEU A 58 5.95 4.92 5.32
C LEU A 58 6.84 3.91 4.59
N LEU A 59 7.81 4.41 3.82
CA LEU A 59 8.81 3.57 3.17
C LEU A 59 9.65 2.87 4.23
N LEU A 60 9.84 1.56 4.07
CA LEU A 60 10.76 0.74 4.86
C LEU A 60 11.90 0.31 3.94
N ASP A 61 13.14 0.46 4.42
CA ASP A 61 14.36 0.01 3.73
C ASP A 61 14.46 -1.52 3.64
#